data_AF-U3AQF5-F1
#
_entry.id   AF-U3AQF5-F1
#
_cell.length_a   1.000
_cell.length_b   1.000
_cell.length_c   1.000
_cell.angle_alpha   90.00
_cell.angle_beta   90.00
_cell.angle_gamma   90.00
#
_symmetry.space_group_name_H-M   'P 1'
#
loop_
_entity.id
_entity.type
_entity.pdbx_description
1 polymer ?
#
loop_
_entity_poly.entity_id
_entity_poly.type
_entity_poly.pdbx_seq_one_letter_code
_entity_poly.pdbx_strand_id
1 'polypeptide(L)'
;MQSSNLLEAIWRGDIACVENSDTGVRFGRLLDALMPMRRIGLMRGDRVGGQILPEQTELMPALALGDVIEEELSLATPQGALVVILDRAAMRPGAGDAARSQLAGRLVGELLIDAVQRGVFSAQQETTALYLLAQGYDALSRSPELARLGLVPAPFRAGLAAVLAGLWTGPVVRGSDPDELICGPLFLDSPRLRAYLETLDASFEAPAAGLATVGLVRFDATGRSHDAWLRAIGRRVDDLLRQSCTAQGETAGEG
;
A
#
# COMPACT_ATOMS: atom_id res chain seq x y z
N MET A 1 0.20 -8.34 19.63
CA MET A 1 -1.24 -8.13 19.92
C MET A 1 -2.12 -8.22 18.67
N GLN A 2 -1.69 -7.74 17.49
CA GLN A 2 -2.47 -7.86 16.25
C GLN A 2 -2.66 -9.32 15.77
N SER A 3 -1.63 -10.17 15.87
CA SER A 3 -1.69 -11.58 15.42
C SER A 3 -2.72 -12.43 16.17
N SER A 4 -2.76 -12.35 17.52
CA SER A 4 -3.75 -13.04 18.35
C SER A 4 -5.18 -12.60 18.01
N ASN A 5 -5.39 -11.29 17.78
CA ASN A 5 -6.70 -10.74 17.42
C ASN A 5 -7.15 -11.15 16.01
N LEU A 6 -6.22 -11.46 15.11
CA LEU A 6 -6.53 -11.92 13.75
C LEU A 6 -6.99 -13.38 13.77
N LEU A 7 -6.24 -14.24 14.47
CA LEU A 7 -6.58 -15.65 14.63
C LEU A 7 -7.95 -15.83 15.31
N GLU A 8 -8.19 -15.12 16.41
CA GLU A 8 -9.48 -15.14 17.09
C GLU A 8 -10.63 -14.69 16.19
N ALA A 9 -10.41 -13.71 15.32
CA ALA A 9 -11.42 -13.22 14.39
C ALA A 9 -11.74 -14.24 13.28
N ILE A 10 -10.76 -15.03 12.83
CA ILE A 10 -10.98 -16.13 11.89
C ILE A 10 -11.81 -17.22 12.58
N TRP A 11 -11.41 -17.67 13.77
CA TRP A 11 -12.14 -18.71 14.51
C TRP A 11 -13.57 -18.32 14.91
N ARG A 12 -13.82 -17.04 15.19
CA ARG A 12 -15.18 -16.53 15.46
C ARG A 12 -16.05 -16.37 14.20
N GLY A 13 -15.47 -16.52 13.01
CA GLY A 13 -16.15 -16.30 11.74
C GLY A 13 -16.36 -14.82 11.40
N ASP A 14 -15.67 -13.89 12.07
CA ASP A 14 -15.73 -12.45 11.77
C ASP A 14 -14.99 -12.11 10.46
N ILE A 15 -14.08 -12.99 10.06
CA ILE A 15 -13.35 -12.96 8.79
C ILE A 15 -13.77 -14.16 7.95
N ALA A 16 -14.21 -13.89 6.72
CA ALA A 16 -14.66 -14.91 5.78
C ALA A 16 -14.14 -14.64 4.37
N CYS A 17 -14.31 -15.60 3.46
CA CYS A 17 -14.00 -15.42 2.05
C CYS A 17 -14.79 -14.25 1.46
N VAL A 18 -14.20 -13.52 0.51
CA VAL A 18 -14.95 -12.52 -0.25
C VAL A 18 -16.03 -13.24 -1.08
N GLU A 19 -17.27 -12.76 -0.96
CA GLU A 19 -18.37 -13.28 -1.76
C GLU A 19 -18.16 -12.98 -3.25
N ASN A 20 -18.52 -13.94 -4.11
CA ASN A 20 -18.50 -13.79 -5.57
C ASN A 20 -19.64 -12.86 -6.05
N SER A 21 -19.51 -11.57 -5.73
CA SER A 21 -20.38 -10.50 -6.20
C SER A 21 -19.72 -9.74 -7.35
N ASP A 22 -20.51 -9.14 -8.25
CA ASP A 22 -19.98 -8.30 -9.34
C ASP A 22 -19.09 -7.16 -8.81
N THR A 23 -19.45 -6.61 -7.64
CA THR A 23 -18.64 -5.58 -6.97
C THR A 23 -17.31 -6.16 -6.50
N GLY A 24 -17.31 -7.35 -5.90
CA GLY A 24 -16.11 -8.07 -5.50
C GLY A 24 -15.20 -8.38 -6.69
N VAL A 25 -15.74 -8.87 -7.80
CA VAL A 25 -14.97 -9.16 -9.02
C VAL A 25 -14.37 -7.89 -9.63
N ARG A 26 -15.14 -6.81 -9.74
CA ARG A 26 -14.64 -5.53 -10.27
C ARG A 26 -13.54 -4.96 -9.39
N PHE A 27 -13.73 -4.99 -8.07
CA PHE A 27 -12.70 -4.54 -7.13
C PHE A 27 -11.47 -5.44 -7.16
N GLY A 28 -11.65 -6.76 -7.31
CA GLY A 28 -10.56 -7.71 -7.54
C GLY A 28 -9.65 -7.30 -8.69
N ARG A 29 -10.24 -6.96 -9.85
CA ARG A 29 -9.50 -6.46 -11.02
C ARG A 29 -8.78 -5.14 -10.77
N LEU A 30 -9.40 -4.24 -10.00
CA LEU A 30 -8.75 -3.00 -9.58
C LEU A 30 -7.50 -3.29 -8.74
N LEU A 31 -7.62 -4.20 -7.78
CA LEU A 31 -6.49 -4.61 -6.95
C LEU A 31 -5.42 -5.35 -7.75
N ASP A 32 -5.77 -6.14 -8.76
CA ASP A 32 -4.78 -6.77 -9.67
C ASP A 32 -3.94 -5.72 -10.41
N ALA A 33 -4.56 -4.61 -10.82
CA ALA A 33 -3.88 -3.53 -11.51
C ALA A 33 -2.99 -2.67 -10.57
N LEU A 34 -3.30 -2.63 -9.28
CA LEU A 34 -2.52 -1.91 -8.26
C LEU A 34 -1.43 -2.79 -7.62
N MET A 35 -1.72 -4.07 -7.45
CA MET A 35 -0.92 -5.02 -6.68
C MET A 35 -0.73 -6.30 -7.51
N PRO A 36 0.30 -6.33 -8.37
CA PRO A 36 0.50 -7.36 -9.39
C PRO A 36 1.11 -8.65 -8.81
N MET A 37 0.60 -9.08 -7.66
CA MET A 37 1.01 -10.25 -6.91
C MET A 37 -0.16 -11.23 -6.79
N ARG A 38 0.14 -12.49 -6.45
CA ARG A 38 -0.92 -13.43 -6.03
C ARG A 38 -1.57 -12.91 -4.76
N ARG A 39 -2.90 -12.96 -4.71
CA ARG A 39 -3.68 -12.44 -3.59
C ARG A 39 -4.78 -13.41 -3.19
N ILE A 40 -5.09 -13.41 -1.91
CA ILE A 40 -6.25 -14.09 -1.32
C ILE A 40 -7.14 -13.00 -0.73
N GLY A 41 -8.40 -12.96 -1.16
CA GLY A 41 -9.36 -11.98 -0.67
C GLY A 41 -10.16 -12.53 0.51
N LEU A 42 -10.01 -11.89 1.66
CA LEU A 42 -10.86 -12.09 2.84
C LEU A 42 -11.68 -10.83 3.10
N MET A 43 -12.75 -10.94 3.87
CA MET A 43 -13.63 -9.83 4.22
C MET A 43 -13.92 -9.83 5.71
N ARG A 44 -13.82 -8.64 6.33
CA ARG A 44 -14.03 -8.42 7.77
C ARG A 44 -15.13 -7.38 8.01
N GLY A 45 -15.99 -7.62 9.00
CA GLY A 45 -17.19 -6.81 9.25
C GLY A 45 -17.08 -5.72 10.32
N ASP A 46 -16.15 -5.86 11.26
CA ASP A 46 -16.13 -5.16 12.56
C ASP A 46 -15.01 -4.10 12.68
N ARG A 47 -14.13 -3.96 11.69
CA ARG A 47 -13.02 -3.00 11.71
C ARG A 47 -13.03 -2.10 10.49
N VAL A 48 -12.72 -0.83 10.74
CA VAL A 48 -12.56 0.19 9.70
C VAL A 48 -11.22 -0.01 9.02
N GLY A 49 -11.25 -0.09 7.69
CA GLY A 49 -10.05 -0.14 6.85
C GLY A 49 -9.67 -1.54 6.40
N GLY A 50 -8.90 -1.58 5.31
CA GLY A 50 -8.33 -2.81 4.77
C GLY A 50 -6.97 -3.11 5.39
N GLN A 51 -6.60 -4.38 5.38
CA GLN A 51 -5.30 -4.84 5.85
C GLN A 51 -4.66 -5.77 4.80
N ILE A 52 -3.33 -5.71 4.70
CA ILE A 52 -2.55 -6.65 3.90
C ILE A 52 -1.56 -7.37 4.81
N LEU A 53 -1.46 -8.68 4.63
CA LEU A 53 -0.50 -9.53 5.33
C LEU A 53 0.04 -10.57 4.36
N PRO A 54 1.33 -10.85 4.38
CA PRO A 54 1.86 -11.98 3.62
C PRO A 54 1.37 -13.30 4.24
N GLU A 55 1.11 -14.33 3.42
CA GLU A 55 0.56 -15.59 3.91
C GLU A 55 1.44 -16.26 4.99
N GLN A 56 2.75 -16.03 4.93
CA GLN A 56 3.73 -16.51 5.91
C GLN A 56 3.70 -15.77 7.25
N THR A 57 2.76 -14.83 7.46
CA THR A 57 2.65 -14.09 8.72
C THR A 57 2.35 -15.06 9.86
N GLU A 58 3.25 -15.14 10.83
CA GLU A 58 3.10 -16.02 11.99
C GLU A 58 2.00 -15.50 12.94
N LEU A 59 0.97 -16.30 13.15
CA LEU A 59 -0.16 -15.96 14.04
C LEU A 59 0.06 -16.44 15.47
N MET A 60 0.73 -17.58 15.61
CA MET A 60 1.29 -18.14 16.84
C MET A 60 2.56 -18.92 16.48
N PRO A 61 3.41 -19.32 17.45
CA PRO A 61 4.64 -20.05 17.16
C PRO A 61 4.41 -21.24 16.21
N ALA A 62 5.09 -21.21 15.07
CA ALA A 62 5.02 -22.20 13.99
C ALA A 62 3.64 -22.36 13.30
N LEU A 63 2.75 -21.37 13.38
CA LEU A 63 1.48 -21.35 12.65
C LEU A 63 1.40 -20.13 11.72
N ALA A 64 1.50 -20.37 10.42
CA ALA A 64 1.37 -19.31 9.42
C ALA A 64 -0.10 -18.98 9.14
N LEU A 65 -0.36 -17.74 8.74
CA LEU A 65 -1.67 -17.28 8.32
C LEU A 65 -2.21 -18.08 7.12
N GLY A 66 -1.35 -18.47 6.19
CA GLY A 66 -1.70 -19.32 5.05
C GLY A 66 -2.28 -20.67 5.47
N ASP A 67 -1.64 -21.33 6.43
CA ASP A 67 -2.10 -22.62 6.99
C ASP A 67 -3.46 -22.46 7.64
N VAL A 68 -3.66 -21.41 8.45
CA VAL A 68 -4.94 -21.13 9.10
C VAL A 68 -6.05 -20.87 8.08
N ILE A 69 -5.75 -20.19 6.97
CA ILE A 69 -6.72 -19.96 5.89
C ILE A 69 -7.11 -21.27 5.21
N GLU A 70 -6.14 -22.15 4.95
CA GLU A 70 -6.40 -23.46 4.34
C GLU A 70 -7.24 -24.36 5.25
N GLU A 71 -6.89 -24.42 6.54
CA GLU A 71 -7.55 -25.28 7.52
C GLU A 71 -8.94 -24.76 7.94
N GLU A 72 -9.05 -23.47 8.28
CA GLU A 72 -10.28 -22.92 8.87
C GLU A 72 -11.27 -22.40 7.84
N LEU A 73 -10.78 -21.91 6.68
CA LEU A 73 -11.62 -21.31 5.64
C LEU A 73 -11.75 -22.19 4.39
N SER A 74 -11.05 -23.33 4.32
CA SER A 74 -11.06 -24.22 3.15
C SER A 74 -10.71 -23.51 1.84
N LEU A 75 -9.83 -22.52 1.92
CA LEU A 75 -9.35 -21.73 0.78
C LEU A 75 -7.90 -22.08 0.48
N ALA A 76 -7.62 -22.48 -0.76
CA ALA A 76 -6.24 -22.70 -1.20
C ALA A 76 -5.42 -21.40 -1.09
N THR A 77 -4.25 -21.49 -0.46
CA THR A 77 -3.36 -20.35 -0.23
C THR A 77 -2.10 -20.52 -1.06
N PRO A 78 -1.97 -19.85 -2.22
CA PRO A 78 -0.75 -19.96 -3.01
C PRO A 78 0.46 -19.45 -2.24
N GLN A 79 1.53 -20.24 -2.17
CA GLN A 79 2.77 -19.84 -1.50
C GLN A 79 3.25 -18.46 -1.94
N GLY A 80 3.60 -17.59 -0.99
CA GLY A 80 4.04 -16.22 -1.25
C GLY A 80 2.93 -15.29 -1.79
N ALA A 81 1.66 -15.61 -1.54
CA ALA A 81 0.54 -14.71 -1.78
C ALA A 81 0.42 -13.63 -0.70
N LEU A 82 -0.24 -12.53 -1.06
CA LEU A 82 -0.73 -11.53 -0.12
C LEU A 82 -2.16 -11.85 0.30
N VAL A 83 -2.40 -11.95 1.60
CA VAL A 83 -3.74 -11.98 2.18
C VAL A 83 -4.24 -10.54 2.28
N VAL A 84 -5.35 -10.26 1.61
CA VAL A 84 -5.98 -8.95 1.55
C VAL A 84 -7.31 -9.03 2.29
N ILE A 85 -7.39 -8.41 3.46
CA ILE A 85 -8.59 -8.35 4.29
C ILE A 85 -9.34 -7.06 3.96
N LEU A 86 -10.52 -7.19 3.37
CA LEU A 86 -11.36 -6.09 2.91
C LEU A 86 -12.34 -5.65 3.99
N ASP A 87 -12.55 -4.33 4.08
CA ASP A 87 -13.61 -3.74 4.88
C ASP A 87 -14.97 -4.00 4.23
N ARG A 88 -15.83 -4.79 4.89
CA ARG A 88 -17.16 -5.11 4.40
C ARG A 88 -17.99 -3.85 4.13
N ALA A 89 -17.82 -2.77 4.88
CA ALA A 89 -18.58 -1.54 4.70
C ALA A 89 -18.31 -0.89 3.33
N ALA A 90 -17.06 -0.89 2.86
CA ALA A 90 -16.69 -0.36 1.55
C ALA A 90 -17.13 -1.26 0.38
N MET A 91 -17.36 -2.55 0.66
CA MET A 91 -17.77 -3.55 -0.33
C MET A 91 -19.29 -3.71 -0.45
N ARG A 92 -20.08 -3.11 0.45
CA ARG A 92 -21.55 -3.19 0.41
C ARG A 92 -22.14 -2.50 -0.84
N PRO A 93 -23.28 -3.01 -1.36
CA PRO A 93 -24.06 -2.28 -2.35
C PRO A 93 -24.36 -0.86 -1.88
N GLY A 94 -24.16 0.14 -2.76
CA GLY A 94 -24.41 1.55 -2.45
C GLY A 94 -23.25 2.32 -1.81
N ALA A 95 -22.16 1.67 -1.37
CA ALA A 95 -20.98 2.39 -0.83
C ALA A 95 -20.28 3.30 -1.85
N GLY A 96 -20.43 2.99 -3.15
CA GLY A 96 -19.91 3.79 -4.26
C GLY A 96 -18.42 3.61 -4.54
N ASP A 97 -17.99 4.13 -5.69
CA ASP A 97 -16.60 4.01 -6.17
C ASP A 97 -15.61 4.79 -5.31
N ALA A 98 -16.05 5.87 -4.64
CA ALA A 98 -15.23 6.64 -3.71
C ALA A 98 -14.78 5.82 -2.49
N ALA A 99 -15.70 5.09 -1.84
CA ALA A 99 -15.38 4.26 -0.67
C ALA A 99 -14.40 3.13 -1.04
N ARG A 100 -14.63 2.45 -2.18
CA ARG A 100 -13.73 1.42 -2.70
C ARG A 100 -12.36 1.97 -3.08
N SER A 101 -12.32 3.15 -3.69
CA SER A 101 -11.06 3.81 -4.04
C SER A 101 -10.26 4.17 -2.79
N GLN A 102 -10.92 4.67 -1.75
CA GLN A 102 -10.29 4.91 -0.45
C GLN A 102 -9.76 3.62 0.19
N LEU A 103 -10.52 2.52 0.15
CA LEU A 103 -10.04 1.21 0.60
C LEU A 103 -8.80 0.77 -0.20
N ALA A 104 -8.82 0.88 -1.52
CA ALA A 104 -7.68 0.54 -2.37
C ALA A 104 -6.44 1.38 -2.03
N GLY A 105 -6.61 2.67 -1.75
CA GLY A 105 -5.53 3.54 -1.30
C GLY A 105 -4.92 3.11 0.01
N ARG A 106 -5.76 2.74 0.99
CA ARG A 106 -5.30 2.18 2.27
C ARG A 106 -4.50 0.90 2.07
N LEU A 107 -5.02 -0.03 1.28
CA LEU A 107 -4.37 -1.30 0.97
C LEU A 107 -2.99 -1.08 0.33
N VAL A 108 -2.87 -0.14 -0.63
CA VAL A 108 -1.56 0.24 -1.19
C VAL A 108 -0.65 0.83 -0.11
N GLY A 109 -1.18 1.68 0.78
CA GLY A 109 -0.40 2.21 1.91
C GLY A 109 0.17 1.11 2.81
N GLU A 110 -0.65 0.12 3.18
CA GLU A 110 -0.22 -1.04 3.98
C GLU A 110 0.89 -1.84 3.26
N LEU A 111 0.74 -2.05 1.95
CA LEU A 111 1.76 -2.70 1.13
C LEU A 111 3.10 -1.93 1.13
N LEU A 112 3.04 -0.60 1.04
CA LEU A 112 4.26 0.22 1.04
C LEU A 112 4.94 0.21 2.42
N ILE A 113 4.16 0.23 3.50
CA ILE A 113 4.70 0.11 4.86
C ILE A 113 5.36 -1.26 5.07
N ASP A 114 4.70 -2.34 4.65
CA ASP A 114 5.29 -3.69 4.74
C ASP A 114 6.61 -3.78 3.94
N ALA A 115 6.69 -3.16 2.76
CA ALA A 115 7.92 -3.12 1.98
C ALA A 115 9.08 -2.43 2.73
N VAL A 116 8.80 -1.32 3.42
CA VAL A 116 9.80 -0.61 4.25
C VAL A 116 10.18 -1.47 5.46
N GLN A 117 9.19 -2.01 6.19
CA GLN A 117 9.44 -2.81 7.40
C GLN A 117 10.23 -4.09 7.15
N ARG A 118 10.18 -4.63 5.93
CA ARG A 118 10.97 -5.79 5.48
C ARG A 118 12.40 -5.45 5.09
N GLY A 119 12.82 -4.19 5.22
CA GLY A 119 14.19 -3.76 4.94
C GLY A 119 14.56 -3.86 3.46
N VAL A 120 13.58 -3.63 2.57
CA VAL A 120 13.83 -3.65 1.11
C VAL A 120 14.74 -2.49 0.69
N PHE A 121 14.68 -1.38 1.42
CA PHE A 121 15.48 -0.18 1.17
C PHE A 121 16.54 -0.03 2.26
N SER A 122 17.65 0.63 1.94
CA SER A 122 18.62 1.00 2.97
C SER A 122 17.99 2.00 3.94
N ALA A 123 18.39 1.96 5.22
CA ALA A 123 17.81 2.83 6.26
C ALA A 123 17.86 4.33 5.92
N GLN A 124 18.90 4.76 5.18
CA GLN A 124 19.07 6.16 4.72
C GLN A 124 18.15 6.54 3.55
N GLN A 125 17.45 5.57 2.97
CA GLN A 125 16.61 5.77 1.80
C GLN A 125 15.15 5.38 2.06
N GLU A 126 14.80 4.85 3.23
CA GLU A 126 13.45 4.37 3.54
C GLU A 126 12.40 5.47 3.34
N THR A 127 12.62 6.66 3.90
CA THR A 127 11.69 7.79 3.79
C THR A 127 11.56 8.27 2.34
N THR A 128 12.68 8.41 1.64
CA THR A 128 12.70 8.83 0.23
C THR A 128 12.04 7.80 -0.69
N ALA A 129 12.33 6.51 -0.50
CA ALA A 129 11.74 5.40 -1.23
C ALA A 129 10.22 5.34 -1.01
N LEU A 130 9.77 5.44 0.24
CA LEU A 130 8.36 5.44 0.57
C LEU A 130 7.63 6.62 -0.06
N TYR A 131 8.20 7.82 0.02
CA TYR A 131 7.66 9.02 -0.61
C TYR A 131 7.57 8.87 -2.14
N LEU A 132 8.63 8.38 -2.79
CA LEU A 132 8.65 8.10 -4.24
C LEU A 132 7.58 7.10 -4.66
N LEU A 133 7.44 6.00 -3.92
CA LEU A 133 6.45 4.96 -4.22
C LEU A 133 5.02 5.49 -4.04
N ALA A 134 4.77 6.26 -2.98
CA ALA A 134 3.48 6.90 -2.77
C ALA A 134 3.11 7.84 -3.91
N GLN A 135 4.06 8.66 -4.39
CA GLN A 135 3.87 9.50 -5.56
C GLN A 135 3.65 8.69 -6.85
N GLY A 136 4.38 7.58 -7.04
CA GLY A 136 4.21 6.69 -8.19
C GLY A 136 2.82 6.07 -8.24
N TYR A 137 2.30 5.62 -7.09
CA TYR A 137 0.95 5.11 -6.96
C TYR A 137 -0.11 6.19 -7.15
N ASP A 138 0.14 7.41 -6.68
CA ASP A 138 -0.73 8.55 -6.98
C ASP A 138 -0.77 8.89 -8.48
N ALA A 139 0.37 8.81 -9.18
CA ALA A 139 0.43 8.95 -10.63
C ALA A 139 -0.34 7.82 -11.34
N LEU A 140 -0.17 6.57 -10.88
CA LEU A 140 -0.89 5.40 -11.41
C LEU A 140 -2.41 5.54 -11.22
N SER A 141 -2.85 6.08 -10.07
CA SER A 141 -4.26 6.33 -9.75
C SER A 141 -4.97 7.22 -10.79
N ARG A 142 -4.23 8.12 -11.42
CA ARG A 142 -4.72 9.06 -12.45
C ARG A 142 -4.74 8.46 -13.86
N SER A 143 -4.33 7.19 -14.01
CA SER A 143 -4.28 6.55 -15.31
C SER A 143 -5.68 6.22 -15.86
N PRO A 144 -5.90 6.31 -17.19
CA PRO A 144 -7.18 5.96 -17.81
C PRO A 144 -7.58 4.49 -17.59
N GLU A 145 -6.61 3.61 -17.35
CA GLU A 145 -6.82 2.21 -17.04
C GLU A 145 -7.56 2.04 -15.70
N LEU A 146 -7.05 2.65 -14.62
CA LEU A 146 -7.68 2.55 -13.31
C LEU A 146 -9.02 3.30 -13.25
N ALA A 147 -9.15 4.40 -13.99
CA ALA A 147 -10.43 5.10 -14.13
C ALA A 147 -11.53 4.18 -14.71
N ARG A 148 -11.21 3.37 -15.73
CA ARG A 148 -12.15 2.39 -16.30
C ARG A 148 -12.54 1.29 -15.30
N LEU A 149 -11.64 0.95 -14.38
CA LEU A 149 -11.94 0.00 -13.29
C LEU A 149 -12.79 0.62 -12.17
N GLY A 150 -13.03 1.94 -12.19
CA GLY A 150 -13.83 2.67 -11.20
C GLY A 150 -13.00 3.31 -10.10
N LEU A 151 -11.68 3.45 -10.28
CA LEU A 151 -10.86 4.19 -9.33
C LEU A 151 -11.15 5.69 -9.43
N VAL A 152 -11.39 6.31 -8.28
CA VAL A 152 -11.47 7.76 -8.09
C VAL A 152 -10.17 8.22 -7.40
N PRO A 153 -9.35 9.07 -8.04
CA PRO A 153 -8.03 9.44 -7.51
C PRO A 153 -8.05 10.12 -6.14
N ALA A 154 -8.96 11.07 -5.91
CA ALA A 154 -8.98 11.82 -4.64
C ALA A 154 -9.28 10.93 -3.42
N PRO A 155 -10.32 10.08 -3.42
CA PRO A 155 -10.53 9.11 -2.34
C PRO A 155 -9.38 8.10 -2.20
N PHE A 156 -8.80 7.61 -3.31
CA PHE A 156 -7.63 6.74 -3.28
C PHE A 156 -6.46 7.39 -2.54
N ARG A 157 -6.12 8.62 -2.92
CA ARG A 157 -5.08 9.40 -2.28
C ARG A 157 -5.37 9.62 -0.80
N ALA A 158 -6.61 9.92 -0.42
CA ALA A 158 -7.00 10.07 0.98
C ALA A 158 -6.83 8.76 1.78
N GLY A 159 -7.10 7.61 1.17
CA GLY A 159 -6.85 6.29 1.76
C GLY A 159 -5.36 6.03 1.99
N LEU A 160 -4.54 6.30 0.96
CA LEU A 160 -3.09 6.18 1.03
C LEU A 160 -2.50 7.11 2.11
N ALA A 161 -2.92 8.37 2.12
CA ALA A 161 -2.51 9.38 3.09
C ALA A 161 -2.75 8.93 4.53
N ALA A 162 -3.94 8.38 4.80
CA ALA A 162 -4.34 7.99 6.14
C ALA A 162 -3.44 6.87 6.72
N VAL A 163 -2.86 6.03 5.88
CA VAL A 163 -1.95 4.95 6.30
C VAL A 163 -0.53 5.49 6.48
N LEU A 164 -0.02 6.25 5.50
CA LEU A 164 1.32 6.84 5.58
C LEU A 164 1.45 7.84 6.73
N ALA A 165 0.37 8.56 7.07
CA ALA A 165 0.30 9.40 8.26
C ALA A 165 0.68 8.64 9.53
N GLY A 166 0.07 7.48 9.73
CA GLY A 166 0.32 6.67 10.93
C GLY A 166 1.80 6.30 11.10
N LEU A 167 2.53 6.14 9.99
CA LEU A 167 3.97 5.89 10.02
C LEU A 167 4.78 7.15 10.31
N TRP A 168 4.54 8.25 9.59
CA TRP A 168 5.39 9.44 9.68
C TRP A 168 5.11 10.29 10.92
N THR A 169 3.85 10.40 11.34
CA THR A 169 3.45 11.30 12.43
C THR A 169 2.97 10.55 13.67
N GLY A 170 2.85 9.22 13.60
CA GLY A 170 2.31 8.41 14.68
C GLY A 170 0.77 8.52 14.79
N PRO A 171 0.18 8.19 15.96
CA PRO A 171 -1.26 8.28 16.16
C PRO A 171 -1.74 9.72 16.08
N VAL A 172 -2.37 10.07 14.95
CA VAL A 172 -2.90 11.43 14.71
C VAL A 172 -4.20 11.64 15.48
N VAL A 173 -4.27 12.75 16.23
CA VAL A 173 -5.53 13.28 16.78
C VAL A 173 -6.17 14.18 15.74
N ARG A 174 -7.47 14.01 15.46
CA ARG A 174 -8.19 14.86 14.51
C ARG A 174 -8.04 16.34 14.85
N GLY A 175 -7.71 17.16 13.86
CA GLY A 175 -7.47 18.61 14.01
C GLY A 175 -6.10 18.97 14.59
N SER A 176 -5.17 18.04 14.71
CA SER A 176 -3.77 18.34 15.03
C SER A 176 -3.00 18.78 13.77
N ASP A 177 -1.87 19.48 13.94
CA ASP A 177 -1.00 19.87 12.82
C ASP A 177 -0.61 18.66 11.90
N PRO A 178 -0.27 17.47 12.43
CA PRO A 178 -0.11 16.26 11.64
C PRO A 178 -1.34 15.82 10.82
N ASP A 179 -2.55 16.04 11.34
CA ASP A 179 -3.81 15.74 10.64
C ASP A 179 -3.97 16.67 9.43
N GLU A 180 -3.73 17.97 9.63
CA GLU A 180 -3.80 18.96 8.55
C GLU A 180 -2.71 18.78 7.48
N LEU A 181 -1.54 18.29 7.88
CA LEU A 181 -0.40 18.04 6.99
C LEU A 181 -0.71 16.91 5.98
N ILE A 182 -1.59 15.97 6.34
CA ILE A 182 -1.77 14.70 5.61
C ILE A 182 -3.21 14.51 5.08
N CYS A 183 -4.21 15.19 5.66
CA CYS A 183 -5.60 15.11 5.18
C CYS A 183 -5.92 15.97 3.95
N GLY A 184 -4.94 16.68 3.39
CA GLY A 184 -5.11 17.51 2.19
C GLY A 184 -5.23 16.69 0.88
N PRO A 185 -6.02 17.15 -0.10
CA PRO A 185 -6.16 16.46 -1.39
C PRO A 185 -4.87 16.43 -2.22
N LEU A 186 -3.83 17.15 -1.82
CA LEU A 186 -2.51 17.21 -2.48
C LEU A 186 -1.38 16.93 -1.48
N PHE A 187 -1.61 16.16 -0.42
CA PHE A 187 -0.64 16.03 0.68
C PHE A 187 0.76 15.60 0.20
N LEU A 188 0.87 14.68 -0.77
CA LEU A 188 2.14 14.25 -1.35
C LEU A 188 2.89 15.38 -2.07
N ASP A 189 2.17 16.36 -2.62
CA ASP A 189 2.76 17.50 -3.33
C ASP A 189 2.93 18.72 -2.40
N SER A 190 2.57 18.60 -1.13
CA SER A 190 2.62 19.68 -0.16
C SER A 190 4.07 20.02 0.22
N PRO A 191 4.52 21.28 0.06
CA PRO A 191 5.81 21.71 0.59
C PRO A 191 5.90 21.53 2.11
N ARG A 192 4.77 21.63 2.82
CA ARG A 192 4.72 21.39 4.28
C ARG A 192 5.08 19.95 4.62
N LEU A 193 4.64 18.96 3.83
CA LEU A 193 4.99 17.56 4.04
C LEU A 193 6.48 17.35 3.82
N ARG A 194 7.05 17.90 2.74
CA ARG A 194 8.49 17.77 2.46
C ARG A 194 9.34 18.34 3.59
N ALA A 195 9.05 19.57 4.01
CA ALA A 195 9.73 20.19 5.15
C ALA A 195 9.59 19.33 6.42
N TYR A 196 8.42 18.74 6.66
CA TYR A 196 8.24 17.82 7.79
C TYR A 196 9.11 16.56 7.67
N LEU A 197 9.17 15.93 6.50
CA LEU A 197 10.01 14.75 6.28
C LEU A 197 11.50 15.07 6.39
N GLU A 198 11.95 16.24 5.91
CA GLU A 198 13.32 16.74 6.09
C GLU A 198 13.67 16.93 7.58
N THR A 199 12.69 17.32 8.42
CA THR A 199 12.92 17.41 9.87
C THR A 199 12.89 16.06 10.58
N LEU A 200 12.13 15.10 10.05
CA LEU A 200 11.98 13.76 10.62
C LEU A 200 13.20 12.88 10.30
N ASP A 201 13.73 13.02 9.09
CA ASP A 201 14.82 12.21 8.55
C ASP A 201 15.84 13.13 7.86
N ALA A 202 17.00 13.31 8.48
CA ALA A 202 18.07 14.14 7.95
C ALA A 202 18.69 13.61 6.65
N SER A 203 18.44 12.34 6.31
CA SER A 203 18.86 11.73 5.04
C SER A 203 17.79 11.85 3.94
N PHE A 204 16.60 12.35 4.27
CA PHE A 204 15.55 12.56 3.28
C PHE A 204 15.92 13.69 2.33
N GLU A 205 16.09 13.32 1.07
CA GLU A 205 16.17 14.25 -0.05
C GLU A 205 14.88 14.17 -0.88
N ALA A 206 14.18 15.30 -1.00
CA ALA A 206 12.98 15.37 -1.81
C ALA A 206 13.32 15.07 -3.29
N PRO A 207 12.76 14.01 -3.88
CA PRO A 207 13.06 13.65 -5.26
C PRO A 207 12.66 14.75 -6.24
N ALA A 208 13.45 14.91 -7.31
CA ALA A 208 13.13 15.79 -8.42
C ALA A 208 11.73 15.49 -9.00
N ALA A 209 11.05 16.56 -9.43
CA ALA A 209 9.74 16.44 -10.05
C ALA A 209 9.80 15.52 -11.28
N GLY A 210 8.87 14.57 -11.36
CA GLY A 210 8.77 13.63 -12.49
C GLY A 210 9.54 12.31 -12.31
N LEU A 211 10.34 12.13 -11.26
CA LEU A 211 10.94 10.82 -10.94
C LEU A 211 9.88 9.76 -10.61
N ALA A 212 8.84 10.17 -9.88
CA ALA A 212 7.72 9.31 -9.51
C ALA A 212 6.76 9.09 -10.70
N THR A 213 7.16 8.19 -11.61
CA THR A 213 6.35 7.83 -12.78
C THR A 213 5.47 6.62 -12.52
N VAL A 214 4.44 6.45 -13.35
CA VAL A 214 3.63 5.22 -13.38
C VAL A 214 4.49 3.97 -13.60
N GLY A 215 5.57 4.08 -14.39
CA GLY A 215 6.47 2.96 -14.70
C GLY A 215 7.23 2.42 -13.50
N LEU A 216 7.43 3.23 -12.46
CA LEU A 216 8.10 2.81 -11.22
C LEU A 216 7.31 1.67 -10.54
N VAL A 217 6.00 1.88 -10.36
CA VAL A 217 5.11 1.00 -9.59
C VAL A 217 4.31 0.02 -10.45
N ARG A 218 4.24 0.23 -11.77
CA ARG A 218 3.55 -0.67 -12.68
C ARG A 218 4.39 -1.93 -12.94
N PHE A 219 3.79 -3.09 -12.71
CA PHE A 219 4.33 -4.38 -13.16
C PHE A 219 3.28 -5.15 -13.93
N ASP A 220 3.73 -6.04 -14.80
CA ASP A 220 2.85 -6.97 -15.50
C ASP A 220 2.20 -7.93 -14.50
N ALA A 221 0.89 -8.14 -14.65
CA ALA A 221 0.07 -9.02 -13.82
C ALA A 221 0.39 -10.50 -14.09
N THR A 222 1.54 -10.95 -13.60
CA THR A 222 2.11 -12.28 -13.86
C THR A 222 1.93 -13.25 -12.69
N GLY A 223 1.08 -12.92 -11.72
CA GLY A 223 0.90 -13.77 -10.52
C GLY A 223 2.19 -13.92 -9.72
N ARG A 224 2.95 -12.83 -9.58
CA ARG A 224 4.23 -12.83 -8.86
C ARG A 224 4.02 -13.12 -7.37
N SER A 225 4.98 -13.78 -6.71
CA SER A 225 5.02 -13.85 -5.24
C SER A 225 5.37 -12.48 -4.64
N HIS A 226 4.88 -12.21 -3.42
CA HIS A 226 5.19 -11.00 -2.69
C HIS A 226 6.71 -10.73 -2.56
N ASP A 227 7.52 -11.72 -2.19
CA ASP A 227 8.99 -11.54 -2.08
C ASP A 227 9.68 -11.17 -3.39
N ALA A 228 9.17 -11.69 -4.51
CA ALA A 228 9.70 -11.34 -5.83
C ALA A 228 9.27 -9.92 -6.22
N TRP A 229 8.12 -9.43 -5.75
CA TRP A 229 7.74 -8.03 -5.91
C TRP A 229 8.63 -7.13 -5.05
N LEU A 230 8.86 -7.45 -3.78
CA LEU A 230 9.76 -6.74 -2.87
C LEU A 230 11.17 -6.58 -3.48
N ARG A 231 11.77 -7.68 -3.94
CA ARG A 231 13.08 -7.66 -4.60
C ARG A 231 13.10 -6.79 -5.86
N ALA A 232 12.01 -6.77 -6.63
CA ALA A 232 11.96 -6.02 -7.87
C ALA A 232 11.71 -4.53 -7.65
N ILE A 233 10.85 -4.16 -6.69
CA ILE A 233 10.59 -2.76 -6.36
C ILE A 233 11.79 -2.12 -5.68
N GLY A 234 12.48 -2.85 -4.78
CA GLY A 234 13.75 -2.42 -4.18
C GLY A 234 14.78 -2.05 -5.24
N ARG A 235 15.11 -2.99 -6.15
CA ARG A 235 16.05 -2.73 -7.25
C ARG A 235 15.65 -1.52 -8.12
N ARG A 236 14.36 -1.38 -8.45
CA ARG A 236 13.88 -0.26 -9.28
C ARG A 236 14.09 1.08 -8.59
N VAL A 237 13.79 1.17 -7.30
CA VAL A 237 13.98 2.41 -6.52
C VAL A 237 15.47 2.70 -6.35
N ASP A 238 16.27 1.70 -6.01
CA ASP A 238 17.72 1.85 -5.83
C ASP A 238 18.40 2.35 -7.12
N ASP A 239 18.07 1.73 -8.27
CA ASP A 239 18.62 2.14 -9.55
C ASP A 239 18.17 3.54 -9.95
N LEU A 240 16.92 3.91 -9.66
CA LEU A 240 16.39 5.25 -9.91
C LEU A 240 17.09 6.32 -9.06
N LEU A 241 17.28 6.05 -7.77
CA LEU A 241 17.96 6.96 -6.85
C LEU A 241 19.43 7.12 -7.23
N ARG A 242 20.11 6.01 -7.59
CA ARG A 242 21.51 6.05 -8.04
C ARG A 242 21.70 6.90 -9.31
N GLN A 243 20.81 6.75 -10.30
CA GLN A 243 20.85 7.54 -11.53
C GLN A 243 20.57 9.03 -11.31
N SER A 244 19.72 9.35 -10.33
CA SER A 244 19.39 10.73 -9.97
C SER A 244 20.60 11.44 -9.35
N CYS A 245 21.33 10.78 -8.45
CA CYS A 245 22.56 11.34 -7.86
C CYS A 245 23.65 11.58 -8.92
N THR A 246 23.84 10.68 -9.88
CA THR A 246 24.85 10.86 -10.93
C THR A 246 24.53 12.05 -11.85
N ALA A 247 23.27 12.24 -12.22
CA ALA A 247 22.85 13.36 -13.05
C ALA A 247 23.00 14.73 -12.35
N GLN A 248 22.81 14.78 -11.03
CA GLN A 248 23.04 15.99 -10.24
C GLN A 248 24.53 16.33 -10.09
N GLY A 249 25.41 15.32 -10.02
CA GLY A 249 26.86 15.51 -9.96
C GLY A 249 27.47 16.04 -11.26
N GLU A 250 26.97 15.61 -12.41
CA GLU A 250 27.44 16.10 -13.73
C GLU A 250 27.04 17.55 -13.99
N THR A 251 25.84 17.96 -13.56
CA THR A 251 25.37 19.36 -13.72
C THR A 251 26.01 20.35 -12.76
N ALA A 252 26.54 19.90 -11.61
CA ALA A 252 27.29 20.74 -10.67
C ALA A 252 28.78 20.93 -11.05
N GLY A 253 29.33 20.11 -11.94
CA GLY A 253 30.73 20.18 -12.39
C GLY A 253 30.98 21.10 -13.60
N GLU A 254 29.93 21.61 -14.23
CA GLU A 254 30.01 22.52 -15.39
C GLU A 254 29.74 24.00 -15.04
N GLY A 255 29.69 24.35 -13.75
CA GLY A 255 29.44 25.71 -13.24
C GLY A 255 30.68 26.50 -12.86
#